data_AF-A0A923QTU1-F1
#
_entry.id   AF-A0A923QTU1-F1
#
_cell.length_a   1.000
_cell.length_b   1.000
_cell.length_c   1.000
_cell.angle_alpha   90.00
_cell.angle_beta   90.00
_cell.angle_gamma   90.00
#
_symmetry.space_group_name_H-M   'P 1'
#
loop_
_entity.id
_entity.type
_entity.pdbx_description
1 polymer ?
#
loop_
_entity_poly.entity_id
_entity_poly.type
_entity_poly.pdbx_seq_one_letter_code
_entity_poly.pdbx_strand_id
1 'polypeptide(L)'
;MFGTYFNVRSAQLSSLARMLLGVVSAVGISSCNFDYQKSGSEGTKLGGSLSENPGFEDIRANILQPACLSCHSTRSPQLTSYEAVIANLADIESDVLVRHTMPKKGPLSQELQTLLATWIRNGAPQAGAVRVPDPTPSPAPGSIPRPFTYSDLKSRVMEQKCISCHFAENPDGITPFDTYRSLMSVETFIEPLVMGISGTVVTPPEDRMPPPEAAQLTQDERAYFLLWLNDGKLEK
;
A
#
# COMPACT_ATOMS: atom_id res chain seq x y z
N MET A 1 -11.15 -56.33 41.93
CA MET A 1 -12.62 -56.17 41.96
C MET A 1 -13.12 -56.28 40.54
N PHE A 2 -13.63 -57.46 40.21
CA PHE A 2 -14.26 -57.82 38.95
C PHE A 2 -15.77 -57.59 39.07
N GLY A 3 -16.43 -57.18 37.99
CA GLY A 3 -17.89 -57.23 37.83
C GLY A 3 -18.23 -56.87 36.38
N THR A 4 -18.16 -57.80 35.42
CA THR A 4 -19.16 -58.81 35.01
C THR A 4 -20.43 -58.26 34.35
N TYR A 5 -20.53 -58.54 33.05
CA TYR A 5 -21.68 -59.08 32.30
C TYR A 5 -23.08 -58.47 32.51
N PHE A 6 -23.72 -58.01 31.43
CA PHE A 6 -24.93 -58.68 30.91
C PHE A 6 -25.19 -58.35 29.44
N ASN A 7 -25.86 -59.30 28.79
CA ASN A 7 -25.90 -59.58 27.37
C ASN A 7 -27.36 -59.56 26.88
N VAL A 8 -27.52 -59.43 25.56
CA VAL A 8 -28.68 -59.77 24.70
C VAL A 8 -30.03 -59.08 24.99
N ARG A 9 -30.57 -58.36 23.99
CA ARG A 9 -31.70 -58.85 23.16
C ARG A 9 -32.08 -57.88 22.05
N SER A 10 -31.90 -58.38 20.84
CA SER A 10 -32.59 -58.02 19.61
C SER A 10 -34.10 -58.17 19.76
N ALA A 11 -34.84 -57.17 19.28
CA ALA A 11 -36.22 -57.32 18.86
C ALA A 11 -36.43 -56.47 17.61
N GLN A 12 -36.56 -57.14 16.47
CA GLN A 12 -37.24 -56.60 15.30
C GLN A 12 -38.72 -56.41 15.62
N LEU A 13 -39.32 -55.35 15.06
CA LEU A 13 -40.75 -55.12 14.74
C LEU A 13 -40.76 -53.65 14.25
N SER A 14 -41.45 -53.19 13.23
CA SER A 14 -42.38 -53.75 12.24
C SER A 14 -42.64 -52.61 11.26
N SER A 15 -42.76 -52.93 9.97
CA SER A 15 -43.33 -52.02 8.98
C SER A 15 -44.70 -51.51 9.43
N LEU A 16 -45.02 -50.26 9.08
CA LEU A 16 -46.33 -49.70 8.68
C LEU A 16 -46.31 -48.20 9.02
N ALA A 17 -46.09 -47.34 8.03
CA ALA A 17 -47.19 -46.73 7.28
C ALA A 17 -48.18 -45.98 8.19
N ARG A 18 -47.98 -44.67 8.33
CA ARG A 18 -49.04 -43.67 8.43
C ARG A 18 -48.47 -42.29 8.14
N MET A 19 -48.77 -41.83 6.93
CA MET A 19 -48.84 -40.41 6.58
C MET A 19 -49.53 -39.65 7.70
N LEU A 20 -48.85 -38.66 8.28
CA LEU A 20 -49.51 -37.46 8.80
C LEU A 20 -48.68 -36.24 8.43
N LEU A 21 -49.14 -35.65 7.33
CA LEU A 21 -49.14 -34.26 6.96
C LEU A 21 -48.90 -33.31 8.16
N GLY A 22 -47.73 -32.67 8.17
CA GLY A 22 -47.38 -31.59 9.10
C GLY A 22 -46.74 -30.45 8.32
N VAL A 23 -47.58 -29.53 7.84
CA VAL A 23 -47.20 -28.26 7.22
C VAL A 23 -46.44 -27.44 8.27
N VAL A 24 -45.11 -27.32 8.13
CA VAL A 24 -44.31 -26.37 8.91
C VAL A 24 -43.90 -25.23 7.99
N SER A 25 -44.65 -24.15 8.18
CA SER A 25 -44.37 -22.73 7.95
C SER A 25 -43.04 -22.35 7.32
N ALA A 26 -43.17 -21.73 6.15
CA ALA A 26 -42.18 -20.89 5.53
C ALA A 26 -41.77 -19.72 6.44
N VAL A 27 -40.47 -19.60 6.69
CA VAL A 27 -39.81 -18.31 6.97
C VAL A 27 -38.88 -18.07 5.79
N GLY A 28 -39.43 -17.43 4.75
CA GLY A 28 -38.65 -16.89 3.65
C GLY A 28 -37.87 -15.70 4.17
N ILE A 29 -36.56 -15.88 4.31
CA ILE A 29 -35.64 -14.76 4.48
C ILE A 29 -35.64 -14.05 3.12
N SER A 30 -36.37 -12.94 3.02
CA SER A 30 -36.25 -12.01 1.89
C SER A 30 -34.83 -11.46 1.88
N SER A 31 -33.94 -12.09 1.12
CA SER A 31 -32.76 -11.38 0.64
C SER A 31 -33.27 -10.31 -0.32
N CYS A 32 -33.15 -9.05 0.07
CA CYS A 32 -33.25 -7.95 -0.88
C CYS A 32 -32.20 -8.19 -1.96
N ASN A 33 -32.64 -8.74 -3.09
CA ASN A 33 -31.87 -8.71 -4.33
C ASN A 33 -31.87 -7.25 -4.76
N PHE A 34 -30.83 -6.51 -4.37
CA PHE A 34 -30.59 -5.16 -4.85
C PHE A 34 -30.12 -5.28 -6.29
N ASP A 35 -31.08 -5.44 -7.20
CA ASP A 35 -30.86 -5.26 -8.62
C ASP A 35 -30.68 -3.76 -8.84
N TYR A 36 -29.43 -3.31 -8.81
CA TYR A 36 -29.08 -1.94 -9.14
C TYR A 36 -29.25 -1.76 -10.65
N GLN A 37 -30.51 -1.56 -11.07
CA GLN A 37 -30.80 -1.02 -12.38
C GLN A 37 -30.30 0.44 -12.40
N LYS A 38 -29.10 0.62 -12.94
CA LYS A 38 -28.62 1.95 -13.31
C LYS A 38 -29.42 2.40 -14.52
N SER A 39 -30.45 3.20 -14.27
CA SER A 39 -31.12 3.99 -15.30
C SER A 39 -30.08 4.84 -16.02
N GLY A 40 -30.15 4.82 -17.35
CA GLY A 40 -29.29 5.62 -18.20
C GLY A 40 -29.47 7.10 -17.87
N SER A 41 -28.44 7.71 -17.30
CA SER A 41 -28.08 9.07 -17.63
C SER A 41 -26.73 9.02 -18.33
N GLU A 42 -26.64 9.78 -19.41
CA GLU A 42 -25.52 9.82 -20.34
C GLU A 42 -24.22 10.21 -19.61
N GLY A 43 -23.46 9.19 -19.22
CA GLY A 43 -22.10 9.33 -18.73
C GLY A 43 -21.15 8.84 -19.80
N THR A 44 -20.42 9.78 -20.40
CA THR A 44 -19.30 9.57 -21.32
C THR A 44 -18.49 8.32 -20.97
N LYS A 45 -18.40 7.38 -21.93
CA LYS A 45 -17.55 6.20 -21.87
C LYS A 45 -16.10 6.59 -21.51
N LEU A 46 -15.68 6.35 -20.27
CA LEU A 46 -14.29 6.11 -19.92
C LEU A 46 -14.11 4.60 -19.80
N GLY A 47 -14.07 3.94 -20.96
CA GLY A 47 -13.79 2.51 -21.12
C GLY A 47 -12.36 2.27 -21.60
N GLY A 48 -11.40 3.04 -21.08
CA GLY A 48 -9.99 2.73 -21.24
C GLY A 48 -9.60 1.80 -20.09
N SER A 49 -9.11 0.59 -20.41
CA SER A 49 -8.48 -0.28 -19.43
C SER A 49 -7.44 0.54 -18.66
N LEU A 50 -7.63 0.66 -17.35
CA LEU A 50 -6.65 1.31 -16.49
C LEU A 50 -5.29 0.63 -16.69
N SER A 51 -4.23 1.43 -16.84
CA SER A 51 -2.88 0.92 -17.12
C SER A 51 -2.41 0.04 -15.97
N GLU A 52 -1.86 -1.13 -16.29
CA GLU A 52 -1.26 -2.05 -15.31
C GLU A 52 0.00 -1.45 -14.68
N ASN A 53 0.68 -0.55 -15.40
CA ASN A 53 1.84 0.22 -14.94
C ASN A 53 1.60 1.72 -15.18
N PRO A 54 0.77 2.36 -14.34
CA PRO A 54 0.45 3.77 -14.51
C PRO A 54 1.70 4.65 -14.35
N GLY A 55 1.80 5.68 -15.17
CA GLY A 55 2.71 6.81 -14.97
C GLY A 55 2.00 8.03 -14.40
N PHE A 56 2.75 9.11 -14.19
CA PHE A 56 2.16 10.36 -13.71
C PHE A 56 1.07 10.89 -14.63
N GLU A 57 1.18 10.74 -15.96
CA GLU A 57 0.13 11.21 -16.87
C GLU A 57 -1.18 10.43 -16.70
N ASP A 58 -1.12 9.13 -16.43
CA ASP A 58 -2.30 8.32 -16.13
C ASP A 58 -2.98 8.82 -14.86
N ILE A 59 -2.20 9.10 -13.81
CA ILE A 59 -2.72 9.65 -12.54
C ILE A 59 -3.27 11.06 -12.74
N ARG A 60 -2.58 11.88 -13.53
CA ARG A 60 -3.00 13.25 -13.80
C ARG A 60 -4.33 13.28 -14.53
N ALA A 61 -4.47 12.50 -15.59
CA ALA A 61 -5.67 12.46 -16.42
C ALA A 61 -6.87 11.84 -15.70
N ASN A 62 -6.65 10.73 -14.99
CA ASN A 62 -7.76 9.95 -14.41
C ASN A 62 -8.14 10.39 -12.98
N ILE A 63 -7.23 11.02 -12.24
CA ILE A 63 -7.44 11.35 -10.82
C ILE A 63 -7.26 12.84 -10.58
N LEU A 64 -6.07 13.38 -10.85
CA LEU A 64 -5.77 14.76 -10.41
C LEU A 64 -6.67 15.77 -11.11
N GLN A 65 -6.75 15.75 -12.44
CA GLN A 65 -7.59 16.67 -13.21
C GLN A 65 -9.07 16.61 -12.80
N PRO A 66 -9.74 15.44 -12.82
CA PRO A 66 -11.18 15.39 -12.55
C PRO A 66 -11.52 15.61 -11.06
N ALA A 67 -10.67 15.17 -10.13
CA ALA A 67 -11.02 15.10 -8.72
C ALA A 67 -10.28 16.10 -7.81
N CYS A 68 -9.04 16.46 -8.13
CA CYS A 68 -8.16 17.22 -7.23
C CYS A 68 -7.97 18.68 -7.68
N LEU A 69 -7.64 18.89 -8.96
CA LEU A 69 -7.16 20.19 -9.48
C LEU A 69 -8.23 21.28 -9.49
N SER A 70 -9.51 20.94 -9.39
CA SER A 70 -10.56 21.94 -9.21
C SER A 70 -10.39 22.78 -7.93
N CYS A 71 -9.68 22.27 -6.93
CA CYS A 71 -9.30 23.03 -5.74
C CYS A 71 -7.77 23.19 -5.62
N HIS A 72 -7.00 22.16 -5.96
CA HIS A 72 -5.55 22.11 -5.76
C HIS A 72 -4.73 22.68 -6.95
N SER A 73 -5.35 23.44 -7.84
CA SER A 73 -4.63 24.19 -8.89
C SER A 73 -4.07 25.52 -8.41
N THR A 74 -4.77 26.17 -7.46
CA THR A 74 -4.41 27.49 -6.93
C THR A 74 -4.34 27.53 -5.40
N ARG A 75 -4.92 26.52 -4.73
CA ARG A 75 -4.88 26.36 -3.27
C ARG A 75 -3.77 25.40 -2.86
N SER A 76 -3.17 25.65 -1.70
CA SER A 76 -2.18 24.76 -1.10
C SER A 76 -2.79 23.45 -0.55
N PRO A 77 -2.11 22.30 -0.70
CA PRO A 77 -0.95 22.11 -1.57
C PRO A 77 -1.38 22.19 -3.04
N GLN A 78 -0.56 22.85 -3.86
CA GLN A 78 -0.76 22.87 -5.31
C GLN A 78 -0.28 21.53 -5.88
N LEU A 79 -1.09 20.89 -6.73
CA LEU A 79 -0.82 19.55 -7.29
C LEU A 79 -0.68 19.57 -8.82
N THR A 80 -0.28 20.73 -9.37
CA THR A 80 -0.29 21.02 -10.81
C THR A 80 0.88 20.42 -11.58
N SER A 81 1.93 19.99 -10.88
CA SER A 81 3.13 19.36 -11.47
C SER A 81 3.45 18.04 -10.79
N TYR A 82 4.29 17.23 -11.44
CA TYR A 82 4.76 15.96 -10.90
C TYR A 82 5.51 16.18 -9.59
N GLU A 83 6.44 17.13 -9.58
CA GLU A 83 7.27 17.47 -8.42
C GLU A 83 6.41 17.88 -7.23
N ALA A 84 5.36 18.68 -7.48
CA ALA A 84 4.43 19.11 -6.44
C ALA A 84 3.59 17.95 -5.89
N VAL A 85 3.23 16.97 -6.73
CA VAL A 85 2.51 15.76 -6.30
C VAL A 85 3.42 14.85 -5.49
N ILE A 86 4.64 14.59 -5.95
CA ILE A 86 5.62 13.78 -5.23
C ILE A 86 5.97 14.40 -3.88
N ALA A 87 6.15 15.73 -3.85
CA ALA A 87 6.42 16.44 -2.60
C ALA A 87 5.29 16.27 -1.57
N ASN A 88 4.06 16.00 -1.98
CA ASN A 88 2.90 15.81 -1.09
C ASN A 88 2.35 14.37 -1.14
N LEU A 89 3.13 13.40 -1.61
CA LEU A 89 2.65 12.04 -1.89
C LEU A 89 2.15 11.33 -0.62
N ALA A 90 2.84 11.55 0.50
CA ALA A 90 2.48 11.05 1.83
C ALA A 90 1.06 11.46 2.24
N ASP A 91 0.79 12.76 2.14
CA ASP A 91 -0.50 13.34 2.50
C ASP A 91 -1.59 12.88 1.51
N ILE A 92 -1.26 12.78 0.21
CA ILE A 92 -2.19 12.25 -0.79
C ILE A 92 -2.58 10.80 -0.48
N GLU A 93 -1.61 9.93 -0.18
CA GLU A 93 -1.87 8.54 0.20
C GLU A 93 -2.74 8.47 1.46
N SER A 94 -2.35 9.18 2.51
CA SER A 94 -3.07 9.22 3.78
C SER A 94 -4.51 9.73 3.58
N ASP A 95 -4.70 10.84 2.88
CA ASP A 95 -6.01 11.51 2.79
C ASP A 95 -6.96 10.83 1.83
N VAL A 96 -6.44 10.23 0.77
CA VAL A 96 -7.24 9.63 -0.30
C VAL A 96 -7.45 8.14 -0.09
N LEU A 97 -6.43 7.41 0.38
CA LEU A 97 -6.48 5.94 0.46
C LEU A 97 -6.72 5.42 1.88
N VAL A 98 -6.31 6.15 2.91
CA VAL A 98 -6.43 5.70 4.32
C VAL A 98 -7.60 6.37 5.04
N ARG A 99 -7.62 7.71 5.05
CA ARG A 99 -8.58 8.52 5.81
C ARG A 99 -9.85 8.82 5.01
N HIS A 100 -9.78 8.72 3.68
CA HIS A 100 -10.86 9.06 2.74
C HIS A 100 -11.45 10.47 2.95
N THR A 101 -10.64 11.40 3.44
CA THR A 101 -11.01 12.80 3.68
C THR A 101 -10.89 13.68 2.44
N MET A 102 -10.20 13.18 1.41
CA MET A 102 -10.11 13.79 0.08
C MET A 102 -10.48 12.77 -1.00
N PRO A 103 -11.11 13.20 -2.11
CA PRO A 103 -11.56 14.57 -2.42
C PRO A 103 -12.78 15.04 -1.60
N LYS A 104 -12.91 16.36 -1.39
CA LYS A 104 -14.06 16.94 -0.66
C LYS A 104 -15.44 16.66 -1.26
N LYS A 105 -15.51 16.38 -2.57
CA LYS A 105 -16.75 16.08 -3.28
C LYS A 105 -17.19 14.62 -3.13
N GLY A 106 -16.42 13.82 -2.40
CA GLY A 106 -16.64 12.39 -2.21
C GLY A 106 -15.37 11.61 -2.56
N PRO A 107 -15.20 10.40 -1.97
CA PRO A 107 -14.03 9.57 -2.21
C PRO A 107 -13.94 9.15 -3.68
N LEU A 108 -12.73 8.83 -4.12
CA LEU A 108 -12.52 8.23 -5.45
C LEU A 108 -13.25 6.88 -5.55
N SER A 109 -13.61 6.47 -6.78
CA SER A 109 -14.09 5.11 -7.00
C SER A 109 -13.01 4.09 -6.63
N GLN A 110 -13.41 2.87 -6.30
CA GLN A 110 -12.48 1.81 -5.90
C GLN A 110 -11.41 1.55 -6.97
N GLU A 111 -11.79 1.57 -8.25
CA GLU A 111 -10.88 1.41 -9.39
C GLU A 111 -9.80 2.51 -9.42
N LEU A 112 -10.18 3.77 -9.19
CA LEU A 112 -9.24 4.90 -9.15
C LEU A 112 -8.36 4.87 -7.89
N GLN A 113 -8.89 4.41 -6.76
CA GLN A 113 -8.07 4.16 -5.57
C GLN A 113 -7.04 3.06 -5.85
N THR A 114 -7.42 1.98 -6.53
CA THR A 114 -6.47 0.93 -6.94
C THR A 114 -5.43 1.43 -7.93
N LEU A 115 -5.80 2.29 -8.88
CA LEU A 115 -4.87 2.93 -9.80
C LEU A 115 -3.84 3.79 -9.03
N LEU A 116 -4.31 4.65 -8.13
CA LEU A 116 -3.45 5.51 -7.31
C LEU A 116 -2.53 4.70 -6.41
N ALA A 117 -3.09 3.71 -5.70
CA ALA A 117 -2.32 2.81 -4.84
C ALA A 117 -1.27 2.03 -5.64
N THR A 118 -1.60 1.61 -6.87
CA THR A 118 -0.65 0.91 -7.74
C THR A 118 0.46 1.83 -8.21
N TRP A 119 0.16 3.06 -8.63
CA TRP A 119 1.18 4.04 -8.98
C TRP A 119 2.11 4.35 -7.80
N ILE A 120 1.56 4.60 -6.60
CA ILE A 120 2.33 4.87 -5.38
C ILE A 120 3.22 3.67 -5.02
N ARG A 121 2.65 2.46 -5.01
CA ARG A 121 3.37 1.21 -4.75
C ARG A 121 4.50 0.96 -5.75
N ASN A 122 4.32 1.39 -7.01
CA ASN A 122 5.33 1.30 -8.05
C ASN A 122 6.38 2.44 -7.97
N GLY A 123 6.41 3.21 -6.88
CA GLY A 123 7.36 4.31 -6.68
C GLY A 123 6.96 5.63 -7.32
N ALA A 124 5.68 5.79 -7.66
CA ALA A 124 5.09 6.98 -8.28
C ALA A 124 5.87 7.48 -9.52
N PRO A 125 6.18 6.63 -10.51
CA PRO A 125 7.05 7.01 -11.62
C PRO A 125 6.44 8.11 -12.49
N GLN A 126 7.27 9.05 -12.95
CA GLN A 126 6.85 10.15 -13.81
C GLN A 126 6.40 9.65 -15.19
N ALA A 127 7.21 8.82 -15.84
CA ALA A 127 6.81 8.10 -17.03
C ALA A 127 6.12 6.79 -16.63
N GLY A 128 5.06 6.39 -17.35
CA GLY A 128 4.61 4.99 -17.27
C GLY A 128 5.76 4.08 -17.66
N ALA A 129 5.82 2.87 -17.11
CA ALA A 129 6.95 1.97 -17.35
C ALA A 129 7.05 1.59 -18.84
N VAL A 130 7.79 2.38 -19.63
CA VAL A 130 8.53 1.87 -20.78
C VAL A 130 9.60 0.97 -20.19
N ARG A 131 9.73 -0.27 -20.67
CA ARG A 131 10.83 -1.17 -20.29
C ARG A 131 12.16 -0.48 -20.61
N VAL A 132 12.70 0.29 -19.69
CA VAL A 132 14.12 0.63 -19.67
C VAL A 132 14.83 -0.70 -19.40
N PRO A 133 15.84 -1.10 -20.19
CA PRO A 133 16.66 -2.25 -19.82
C PRO A 133 17.14 -2.04 -18.39
N ASP A 134 16.80 -2.98 -17.51
CA ASP A 134 17.21 -3.00 -16.11
C ASP A 134 18.67 -2.57 -15.98
N PRO A 135 19.01 -1.59 -15.12
CA PRO A 135 20.38 -1.43 -14.70
C PRO A 135 20.76 -2.63 -13.83
N THR A 136 21.15 -3.75 -14.46
CA THR A 136 21.58 -5.02 -13.83
C THR A 136 20.56 -5.56 -12.81
N PRO A 137 19.92 -6.73 -13.04
CA PRO A 137 18.87 -7.21 -12.15
C PRO A 137 19.37 -7.28 -10.69
N SER A 138 18.88 -6.36 -9.87
CA SER A 138 18.94 -6.49 -8.43
C SER A 138 18.13 -7.74 -8.10
N PRO A 139 18.66 -8.71 -7.33
CA PRO A 139 17.97 -9.95 -7.08
C PRO A 139 16.62 -9.64 -6.43
N ALA A 140 15.53 -10.13 -7.02
CA ALA A 140 14.19 -9.93 -6.49
C ALA A 140 14.15 -10.32 -5.00
N PRO A 141 13.46 -9.55 -4.13
CA PRO A 141 13.47 -9.74 -2.68
C PRO A 141 13.20 -11.17 -2.19
N GLY A 142 12.46 -11.98 -2.96
CA GLY A 142 12.19 -13.40 -2.65
C GLY A 142 13.37 -14.37 -2.81
N SER A 143 14.48 -13.93 -3.41
CA SER A 143 15.71 -14.72 -3.58
C SER A 143 16.83 -14.31 -2.62
N ILE A 144 16.56 -13.34 -1.75
CA ILE A 144 17.58 -12.77 -0.87
C ILE A 144 17.79 -13.66 0.36
N PRO A 145 19.05 -14.03 0.68
CA PRO A 145 19.38 -14.78 1.88
C PRO A 145 18.85 -14.09 3.15
N ARG A 146 18.30 -14.90 4.06
CA ARG A 146 17.82 -14.46 5.38
C ARG A 146 18.74 -15.04 6.46
N PRO A 147 19.03 -14.31 7.54
CA PRO A 147 18.53 -12.96 7.83
C PRO A 147 19.14 -11.90 6.92
N PHE A 148 18.34 -10.89 6.58
CA PHE A 148 18.76 -9.70 5.87
C PHE A 148 19.19 -8.65 6.90
N THR A 149 20.46 -8.28 6.85
CA THR A 149 21.11 -7.50 7.92
C THR A 149 21.25 -6.03 7.53
N TYR A 150 21.62 -5.19 8.49
CA TYR A 150 21.98 -3.79 8.20
C TYR A 150 23.18 -3.71 7.25
N SER A 151 24.13 -4.66 7.31
CA SER A 151 25.22 -4.71 6.34
C SER A 151 24.72 -4.90 4.91
N ASP A 152 23.70 -5.74 4.71
CA ASP A 152 23.07 -5.96 3.41
C ASP A 152 22.29 -4.73 2.95
N LEU A 153 21.48 -4.15 3.85
CA LEU A 153 20.74 -2.92 3.58
C LEU A 153 21.67 -1.75 3.26
N LYS A 154 22.79 -1.64 3.98
CA LYS A 154 23.75 -0.54 3.82
C LYS A 154 24.37 -0.53 2.44
N SER A 155 24.88 -1.68 1.99
CA SER A 155 25.51 -1.84 0.69
C SER A 155 24.55 -1.69 -0.50
N ARG A 156 23.26 -2.03 -0.30
CA ARG A 156 22.25 -2.00 -1.37
C ARG A 156 21.52 -0.66 -1.48
N VAL A 157 21.35 0.05 -0.39
CA VAL A 157 20.49 1.26 -0.34
C VAL A 157 21.18 2.43 0.35
N MET A 158 21.61 2.24 1.60
CA MET A 158 22.02 3.37 2.45
C MET A 158 23.19 4.14 1.84
N GLU A 159 24.20 3.46 1.30
CA GLU A 159 25.39 4.11 0.73
C GLU A 159 25.06 5.03 -0.44
N GLN A 160 24.09 4.65 -1.27
CA GLN A 160 23.74 5.39 -2.49
C GLN A 160 22.66 6.45 -2.26
N LYS A 161 21.77 6.24 -1.28
CA LYS A 161 20.54 7.05 -1.12
C LYS A 161 20.49 7.89 0.13
N CYS A 162 21.21 7.50 1.18
CA CYS A 162 21.08 8.13 2.49
C CYS A 162 22.42 8.72 2.95
N ILE A 163 23.49 7.92 2.91
CA ILE A 163 24.81 8.26 3.46
C ILE A 163 25.50 9.37 2.65
N SER A 164 25.12 9.59 1.39
CA SER A 164 25.63 10.74 0.61
C SER A 164 25.40 12.08 1.30
N CYS A 165 24.33 12.20 2.09
CA CYS A 165 24.03 13.36 2.92
C CYS A 165 24.16 13.04 4.41
N HIS A 166 23.80 11.83 4.85
CA HIS A 166 23.83 11.40 6.25
C HIS A 166 25.13 10.65 6.60
N PHE A 167 26.28 11.29 6.45
CA PHE A 167 27.59 10.74 6.82
C PHE A 167 28.18 11.43 8.06
N ALA A 168 29.05 10.74 8.80
CA ALA A 168 29.77 11.35 9.91
C ALA A 168 30.59 12.56 9.43
N GLU A 169 30.63 13.61 10.24
CA GLU A 169 31.37 14.85 9.93
C GLU A 169 30.82 15.64 8.74
N ASN A 170 29.55 15.41 8.35
CA ASN A 170 28.88 16.30 7.42
C ASN A 170 28.94 17.75 7.96
N PRO A 171 29.44 18.73 7.17
CA PRO A 171 29.62 20.12 7.61
C PRO A 171 28.31 20.83 8.00
N ASP A 172 27.18 20.37 7.48
CA ASP A 172 25.84 20.89 7.78
C ASP A 172 25.26 20.30 9.07
N GLY A 173 26.00 19.41 9.76
CA GLY A 173 25.60 18.83 11.03
C GLY A 173 24.41 17.86 10.93
N ILE A 174 24.14 17.32 9.74
CA ILE A 174 23.06 16.37 9.48
C ILE A 174 23.33 15.08 10.27
N THR A 175 22.27 14.53 10.89
CA THR A 175 22.35 13.26 11.64
C THR A 175 22.94 12.15 10.76
N PRO A 176 24.05 11.51 11.16
CA PRO A 176 24.70 10.48 10.34
C PRO A 176 23.94 9.15 10.40
N PHE A 177 23.93 8.38 9.30
CA PHE A 177 23.35 7.03 9.20
C PHE A 177 24.34 6.00 8.63
N ASP A 178 25.63 6.36 8.64
CA ASP A 178 26.75 5.56 8.15
C ASP A 178 27.13 4.38 9.05
N THR A 179 26.58 4.29 10.26
CA THR A 179 26.72 3.15 11.17
C THR A 179 25.35 2.63 11.60
N TYR A 180 25.29 1.35 12.00
CA TYR A 180 24.07 0.77 12.56
C TYR A 180 23.59 1.57 13.77
N ARG A 181 24.52 1.91 14.68
CA ARG A 181 24.23 2.70 15.88
C ARG A 181 23.61 4.06 15.54
N SER A 182 24.15 4.74 14.53
CA SER A 182 23.68 6.07 14.15
C SER A 182 22.32 6.01 13.44
N LEU A 183 22.08 5.03 12.57
CA LEU A 183 20.74 4.77 12.02
C LEU A 183 19.71 4.42 13.11
N MET A 184 20.06 3.55 14.06
CA MET A 184 19.15 3.15 15.14
C MET A 184 18.82 4.27 16.12
N SER A 185 19.59 5.37 16.14
CA SER A 185 19.25 6.55 16.93
C SER A 185 17.98 7.27 16.44
N VAL A 186 17.57 7.01 15.18
CA VAL A 186 16.37 7.58 14.55
C VAL A 186 15.34 6.50 14.20
N GLU A 187 15.37 5.34 14.87
CA GLU A 187 14.52 4.18 14.55
C GLU A 187 13.04 4.52 14.33
N THR A 188 12.48 5.41 15.15
CA THR A 188 11.08 5.85 15.08
C THR A 188 10.71 6.52 13.77
N PHE A 189 11.68 6.99 13.00
CA PHE A 189 11.50 7.64 11.71
C PHE A 189 11.73 6.69 10.52
N ILE A 190 12.35 5.53 10.72
CA ILE A 190 12.73 4.63 9.62
C ILE A 190 11.49 4.07 8.91
N GLU A 191 10.56 3.48 9.66
CA GLU A 191 9.37 2.86 9.06
C GLU A 191 8.45 3.91 8.40
N PRO A 192 8.16 5.07 9.03
CA PRO A 192 7.46 6.15 8.33
C PRO A 192 8.19 6.61 7.07
N LEU A 193 9.51 6.80 7.11
CA LEU A 193 10.29 7.24 5.95
C LEU A 193 10.21 6.23 4.79
N VAL A 194 10.37 4.94 5.08
CA VAL A 194 10.31 3.85 4.08
C VAL A 194 8.92 3.71 3.48
N MET A 195 7.88 3.88 4.30
CA MET A 195 6.49 3.88 3.84
C MET A 195 6.08 5.20 3.19
N GLY A 196 6.98 6.19 3.10
CA GLY A 196 6.66 7.50 2.54
C GLY A 196 5.73 8.34 3.42
N ILE A 197 5.61 8.01 4.71
CA ILE A 197 4.89 8.73 5.77
C ILE A 197 5.79 9.79 6.44
N SER A 198 7.04 9.96 5.99
CA SER A 198 7.91 11.08 6.40
C SER A 198 7.33 12.41 5.90
N GLY A 199 6.44 12.96 6.70
CA GLY A 199 5.61 14.10 6.34
C GLY A 199 4.24 13.91 6.98
N THR A 200 4.18 14.05 8.30
CA THR A 200 2.91 14.53 8.85
C THR A 200 2.74 15.98 8.37
N VAL A 201 1.50 16.46 8.33
CA VAL A 201 1.01 17.78 7.85
C VAL A 201 1.80 19.03 8.33
N VAL A 202 2.85 18.87 9.13
CA VAL A 202 3.69 19.94 9.70
C VAL A 202 5.16 19.89 9.24
N THR A 203 5.63 18.90 8.48
CA THR A 203 7.05 18.87 8.07
C THR A 203 7.31 19.87 6.92
N PRO A 204 8.10 20.94 7.15
CA PRO A 204 8.46 21.90 6.12
C PRO A 204 9.16 21.22 4.93
N PRO A 205 9.00 21.71 3.69
CA PRO A 205 9.65 21.14 2.51
C PRO A 205 11.16 20.90 2.64
N GLU A 206 11.86 21.78 3.36
CA GLU A 206 13.28 21.71 3.68
C GLU A 206 13.65 20.55 4.62
N ASP A 207 12.68 20.07 5.41
CA ASP A 207 12.86 18.98 6.37
C ASP A 207 12.33 17.64 5.82
N ARG A 208 11.85 17.61 4.56
CA ARG A 208 11.40 16.39 3.91
C ARG A 208 12.60 15.56 3.46
N MET A 209 12.55 14.27 3.79
CA MET A 209 13.60 13.32 3.44
C MET A 209 13.02 12.21 2.56
N PRO A 210 13.68 11.85 1.44
CA PRO A 210 14.81 12.57 0.82
C PRO A 210 14.37 13.96 0.31
N PRO A 211 15.30 14.93 0.16
CA PRO A 211 15.00 16.21 -0.49
C PRO A 211 14.34 16.01 -1.87
N PRO A 212 13.47 16.93 -2.33
CA PRO A 212 12.73 16.77 -3.59
C PRO A 212 13.60 16.50 -4.83
N GLU A 213 14.82 17.04 -4.85
CA GLU A 213 15.82 16.86 -5.90
C GLU A 213 16.62 15.55 -5.80
N ALA A 214 16.55 14.86 -4.66
CA ALA A 214 17.25 13.61 -4.44
C ALA A 214 16.46 12.43 -5.00
N ALA A 215 17.18 11.42 -5.48
CA ALA A 215 16.57 10.22 -6.02
C ALA A 215 15.82 9.45 -4.93
N GLN A 216 14.50 9.31 -5.10
CA GLN A 216 13.65 8.56 -4.18
C GLN A 216 14.01 7.06 -4.17
N LEU A 217 13.59 6.36 -3.11
CA LEU A 217 13.73 4.91 -3.02
C LEU A 217 12.83 4.23 -4.05
N THR A 218 13.44 3.37 -4.87
CA THR A 218 12.76 2.42 -5.75
C THR A 218 12.02 1.35 -4.95
N GLN A 219 11.17 0.57 -5.62
CA GLN A 219 10.40 -0.50 -4.98
C GLN A 219 11.30 -1.56 -4.33
N ASP A 220 12.34 -2.01 -5.03
CA ASP A 220 13.26 -3.03 -4.50
C ASP A 220 14.05 -2.50 -3.30
N GLU A 221 14.46 -1.23 -3.34
CA GLU A 221 15.15 -0.59 -2.23
C GLU A 221 14.24 -0.47 -0.99
N ARG A 222 12.96 -0.12 -1.17
CA ARG A 222 11.97 -0.15 -0.08
C ARG A 222 11.75 -1.58 0.44
N ALA A 223 11.73 -2.57 -0.44
CA ALA A 223 11.60 -3.96 -0.03
C ALA A 223 12.79 -4.43 0.82
N TYR A 224 14.01 -3.96 0.54
CA TYR A 224 15.17 -4.22 1.38
C TYR A 224 15.02 -3.66 2.80
N PHE A 225 14.48 -2.44 2.94
CA PHE A 225 14.15 -1.90 4.25
C PHE A 225 13.11 -2.75 4.98
N LEU A 226 12.01 -3.12 4.31
CA LEU A 226 10.96 -3.94 4.91
C LEU A 226 11.47 -5.33 5.31
N LEU A 227 12.35 -5.94 4.51
CA LEU A 227 13.01 -7.21 4.86
C LEU A 227 13.83 -7.08 6.14
N TRP A 228 14.69 -6.06 6.23
CA TRP A 228 15.50 -5.81 7.41
C TRP A 228 14.65 -5.53 8.67
N LEU A 229 13.60 -4.71 8.53
CA LEU A 229 12.65 -4.43 9.61
C LEU A 229 11.97 -5.72 10.10
N ASN A 230 11.50 -6.56 9.17
CA ASN A 230 10.85 -7.83 9.47
C ASN A 230 11.80 -8.88 10.07
N ASP A 231 13.09 -8.82 9.75
CA ASP A 231 14.12 -9.67 10.37
C ASP A 231 14.56 -9.20 11.75
N GLY A 232 13.95 -8.13 12.28
CA GLY A 232 14.21 -7.63 13.62
C GLY A 232 15.35 -6.62 13.67
N LYS A 233 15.64 -5.93 12.56
CA LYS A 233 16.66 -4.88 12.45
C LYS A 233 18.06 -5.38 12.85
N LEU A 234 18.45 -6.55 12.37
CA LEU A 234 19.73 -7.16 12.74
C LEU A 234 20.91 -6.34 12.20
N GLU A 235 21.95 -6.16 13.02
CA GLU A 235 23.18 -5.48 12.58
C GLU A 235 24.00 -6.38 11.65
N LYS A 236 24.10 -7.67 11.99
CA LYS A 236 24.86 -8.73 11.30
C LYS A 236 24.14 -10.07 11.44
#